data_AF-A0A2E6U2X3-F1
#
_entry.id   AF-A0A2E6U2X3-F1
#
_cell.length_a   1.000
_cell.length_b   1.000
_cell.length_c   1.000
_cell.angle_alpha   90.00
_cell.angle_beta   90.00
_cell.angle_gamma   90.00
#
_symmetry.space_group_name_H-M   'P 1'
#
loop_
_entity.id
_entity.type
_entity.pdbx_description
1 polymer ?
#
loop_
_entity_poly.entity_id
_entity_poly.type
_entity_poly.pdbx_seq_one_letter_code
_entity_poly.pdbx_strand_id
1 'polypeptide(L)'
;MAQKKSKKLNPKQVLAAELLGHGCRHSEVAKRLDLRNETISRWMAIEAFQSAINQANRALVSSILGDTTNLINKCHQAISEALESDVEPTKKAGIAIRYLGAYMKPYTVYDKLVEIQSSDKSRDEFVRSMAKIMKIIEHLGYLKSSNSVFTDSEYREFAEQIVCSWGEIDPKIYS
;
A
#
# COMPACT_ATOMS: atom_id res chain seq x y z
N MET A 1 41.06 -3.10 -27.11
CA MET A 1 39.98 -2.86 -26.12
C MET A 1 40.54 -3.20 -24.74
N ALA A 2 40.74 -2.20 -23.88
CA ALA A 2 41.32 -2.44 -22.55
C ALA A 2 40.25 -3.01 -21.60
N GLN A 3 40.48 -4.22 -21.09
CA GLN A 3 39.68 -4.82 -20.01
C GLN A 3 39.70 -3.89 -18.78
N LYS A 4 38.56 -3.28 -18.47
CA LYS A 4 38.37 -2.44 -17.29
C LYS A 4 38.40 -3.35 -16.06
N LYS A 5 39.57 -3.48 -15.39
CA LYS A 5 39.69 -4.23 -14.13
C LYS A 5 38.76 -3.60 -13.09
N SER A 6 37.75 -4.36 -12.65
CA SER A 6 36.92 -3.99 -11.50
C SER A 6 37.82 -3.90 -10.26
N LYS A 7 38.02 -2.69 -9.74
CA LYS A 7 38.77 -2.48 -8.49
C LYS A 7 37.85 -2.80 -7.32
N LYS A 8 38.17 -3.85 -6.57
CA LYS A 8 37.53 -4.17 -5.29
C LYS A 8 37.59 -2.95 -4.36
N LEU A 9 36.45 -2.56 -3.80
CA LEU A 9 36.37 -1.43 -2.87
C LEU A 9 37.06 -1.78 -1.55
N ASN A 10 37.69 -0.78 -0.93
CA ASN A 10 38.22 -0.92 0.42
C ASN A 10 37.11 -0.81 1.48
N PRO A 11 37.35 -1.22 2.74
CA PRO A 11 36.32 -1.20 3.78
C PRO A 11 35.71 0.19 4.05
N LYS A 12 36.50 1.26 4.03
CA LYS A 12 35.98 2.63 4.19
C LYS A 12 35.09 3.04 3.02
N GLN A 13 35.40 2.60 1.80
CA GLN A 13 34.55 2.81 0.63
C GLN A 13 33.25 2.02 0.72
N VAL A 14 33.29 0.77 1.18
CA VAL A 14 32.07 -0.02 1.40
C VAL A 14 31.16 0.67 2.42
N LEU A 15 31.71 1.05 3.58
CA LEU A 15 30.93 1.73 4.62
C LEU A 15 30.41 3.11 4.16
N ALA A 16 31.20 3.87 3.41
CA ALA A 16 30.74 5.13 2.81
C ALA A 16 29.60 4.90 1.82
N ALA A 17 29.72 3.86 0.97
CA ALA A 17 28.69 3.51 0.00
C ALA A 17 27.39 3.08 0.67
N GLU A 18 27.45 2.33 1.77
CA GLU A 18 26.29 1.97 2.59
C GLU A 18 25.59 3.21 3.15
N LEU A 19 26.34 4.10 3.82
CA LEU A 19 25.78 5.32 4.40
C LEU A 19 25.15 6.23 3.33
N LEU A 20 25.81 6.39 2.19
CA LEU A 20 25.27 7.14 1.05
C LEU A 20 24.02 6.47 0.46
N GLY A 21 24.02 5.14 0.34
CA GLY A 21 22.88 4.36 -0.12
C GLY A 21 21.66 4.48 0.79
N HIS A 22 21.89 4.67 2.10
CA HIS A 22 20.85 4.99 3.08
C HIS A 22 20.37 6.45 3.05
N GLY A 23 20.95 7.29 2.17
CA GLY A 23 20.54 8.68 1.99
C GLY A 23 21.30 9.71 2.84
N CYS A 24 22.37 9.33 3.54
CA CYS A 24 23.20 10.30 4.25
C CYS A 24 23.86 11.28 3.27
N ARG A 25 23.98 12.55 3.68
CA ARG A 25 24.65 13.57 2.85
C ARG A 25 26.16 13.31 2.77
N HIS A 26 26.78 13.69 1.66
CA HIS A 26 28.22 13.52 1.45
C HIS A 26 29.05 14.14 2.60
N SER A 27 28.69 15.33 3.06
CA SER A 27 29.36 16.02 4.16
C SER A 27 29.25 15.28 5.50
N GLU A 28 28.11 14.62 5.72
CA GLU A 28 27.87 13.82 6.91
C GLU A 28 28.69 12.53 6.90
N VAL A 29 28.72 11.84 5.76
CA VAL A 29 29.53 10.63 5.58
C VAL A 29 31.02 10.96 5.72
N ALA A 30 31.48 12.08 5.14
CA ALA A 30 32.85 12.57 5.27
C ALA A 30 33.22 12.79 6.74
N LYS A 31 32.36 13.48 7.50
CA LYS A 31 32.55 13.70 8.93
C LYS A 31 32.56 12.41 9.73
N ARG A 32 31.61 11.49 9.49
CA ARG A 32 31.49 10.22 10.23
C ARG A 32 32.69 9.29 10.01
N LEU A 33 33.32 9.34 8.84
CA LEU A 33 34.42 8.44 8.46
C LEU A 33 35.82 9.07 8.58
N ASP A 34 35.88 10.30 9.08
CA ASP A 34 37.08 11.14 9.16
C ASP A 34 37.78 11.23 7.79
N LEU A 35 37.01 11.70 6.79
CA LEU A 35 37.45 11.87 5.41
C LEU A 35 37.25 13.31 4.96
N ARG A 36 38.10 13.78 4.03
CA ARG A 36 37.85 15.03 3.32
C ARG A 36 36.72 14.86 2.30
N ASN A 37 35.91 15.89 2.08
CA ASN A 37 34.81 15.85 1.11
C ASN A 37 35.29 15.48 -0.30
N GLU A 38 36.46 15.98 -0.71
CA GLU A 38 37.06 15.67 -2.02
C GLU A 38 37.39 14.18 -2.17
N THR A 39 37.58 13.44 -1.07
CA THR A 39 37.82 11.99 -1.11
C THR A 39 36.56 11.26 -1.51
N ILE A 40 35.41 11.64 -0.95
CA ILE A 40 34.11 11.09 -1.35
C ILE A 40 33.81 11.48 -2.81
N SER A 41 34.02 12.73 -3.18
CA SER A 41 33.84 13.17 -4.58
C SER A 41 34.68 12.37 -5.56
N ARG A 42 35.94 12.04 -5.21
CA ARG A 42 36.79 11.18 -6.03
C ARG A 42 36.27 9.75 -6.11
N TRP A 43 35.72 9.20 -5.03
CA TRP A 43 35.12 7.86 -5.05
C TRP A 43 33.84 7.81 -5.89
N MET A 44 33.07 8.90 -5.95
CA MET A 44 31.87 8.98 -6.80
C MET A 44 32.18 8.80 -8.29
N ALA A 45 33.41 9.09 -8.74
CA ALA A 45 33.83 8.82 -10.12
C ALA A 45 34.12 7.32 -10.39
N ILE A 46 34.18 6.48 -9.35
CA ILE A 46 34.46 5.05 -9.47
C ILE A 46 33.14 4.30 -9.67
N GLU A 47 33.01 3.64 -10.81
CA GLU A 47 31.82 2.86 -11.19
C GLU A 47 31.46 1.79 -10.14
N ALA A 48 32.46 1.08 -9.61
CA ALA A 48 32.24 0.09 -8.54
C ALA A 48 31.68 0.71 -7.26
N PHE A 49 32.07 1.95 -6.94
CA PHE A 49 31.57 2.67 -5.76
C PHE A 49 30.11 3.11 -5.95
N GLN A 50 29.77 3.61 -7.14
CA GLN A 50 28.37 3.92 -7.51
C GLN A 50 27.48 2.67 -7.46
N SER A 51 27.99 1.55 -7.98
CA SER A 51 27.28 0.27 -7.93
C SER A 51 27.01 -0.17 -6.49
N ALA A 52 27.98 -0.02 -5.59
CA ALA A 52 27.81 -0.33 -4.17
C ALA A 52 26.78 0.59 -3.48
N ILE A 53 26.74 1.89 -3.80
CA ILE A 53 25.71 2.83 -3.28
C ILE A 53 24.31 2.36 -3.70
N ASN A 54 24.14 2.06 -4.99
CA ASN A 54 22.87 1.61 -5.54
C ASN A 54 22.44 0.26 -4.94
N GLN A 55 23.38 -0.65 -4.70
CA GLN A 55 23.10 -1.92 -4.05
C GLN A 55 22.64 -1.73 -2.60
N ALA A 56 23.32 -0.88 -1.83
CA ALA A 56 22.92 -0.55 -0.47
C ALA A 56 21.53 0.11 -0.41
N ASN A 57 21.25 1.04 -1.34
CA ASN A 57 19.94 1.67 -1.45
C ASN A 57 18.83 0.64 -1.75
N ARG A 58 19.04 -0.24 -2.74
CA ARG A 58 18.09 -1.31 -3.06
C ARG A 58 17.85 -2.26 -1.90
N ALA A 59 18.92 -2.63 -1.17
CA ALA A 59 18.81 -3.48 0.02
C ALA A 59 17.97 -2.81 1.11
N LEU A 60 18.20 -1.52 1.38
CA LEU A 60 17.41 -0.76 2.35
C LEU A 60 15.93 -0.69 1.94
N VAL A 61 15.64 -0.32 0.68
CA VAL A 61 14.27 -0.25 0.16
C VAL A 61 13.60 -1.62 0.26
N SER A 62 14.29 -2.70 -0.10
CA SER A 62 13.77 -4.07 0.02
C SER A 62 13.46 -4.44 1.47
N SER A 63 14.30 -4.04 2.43
CA SER A 63 14.05 -4.26 3.86
C SER A 63 12.81 -3.50 4.34
N ILE A 64 12.72 -2.21 4.01
CA ILE A 64 11.58 -1.37 4.39
C ILE A 64 10.27 -1.92 3.81
N LEU A 65 10.28 -2.36 2.54
CA LEU A 65 9.12 -2.98 1.91
C LEU A 65 8.73 -4.27 2.63
N GLY A 66 9.68 -5.15 2.93
CA GLY A 66 9.43 -6.38 3.69
C GLY A 66 8.83 -6.12 5.07
N ASP A 67 9.39 -5.18 5.82
CA ASP A 67 8.90 -4.79 7.15
C ASP A 67 7.49 -4.19 7.07
N THR A 68 7.25 -3.35 6.08
CA THR A 68 5.93 -2.73 5.84
C THR A 68 4.88 -3.77 5.50
N THR A 69 5.18 -4.70 4.59
CA THR A 69 4.28 -5.80 4.23
C THR A 69 3.97 -6.68 5.43
N ASN A 70 4.98 -7.01 6.25
CA ASN A 70 4.78 -7.79 7.47
C ASN A 70 3.87 -7.08 8.48
N LEU A 71 4.04 -5.76 8.65
CA LEU A 71 3.17 -4.98 9.53
C LEU A 71 1.72 -4.96 9.03
N ILE A 72 1.52 -4.74 7.72
CA ILE A 72 0.20 -4.76 7.08
C ILE A 72 -0.48 -6.12 7.30
N ASN A 73 0.24 -7.23 7.08
CA ASN A 73 -0.29 -8.57 7.30
C ASN A 73 -0.73 -8.81 8.75
N LYS A 74 0.06 -8.35 9.73
CA LYS A 74 -0.31 -8.44 11.16
C LYS A 74 -1.58 -7.63 11.47
N CYS A 75 -1.71 -6.43 10.89
CA CYS A 75 -2.91 -5.62 11.02
C CYS A 75 -4.14 -6.34 10.42
N HIS A 76 -3.99 -6.93 9.23
CA HIS A 76 -5.06 -7.71 8.61
C HIS A 76 -5.49 -8.89 9.48
N GLN A 77 -4.52 -9.65 10.01
CA GLN A 77 -4.80 -10.77 10.90
C GLN A 77 -5.57 -10.33 12.15
N ALA A 78 -5.12 -9.27 12.83
CA ALA A 78 -5.79 -8.76 14.02
C ALA A 78 -7.24 -8.31 13.73
N ILE A 79 -7.50 -7.76 12.55
CA ILE A 79 -8.85 -7.38 12.11
C ILE A 79 -9.70 -8.63 11.84
N SER A 80 -9.15 -9.64 11.15
CA SER A 80 -9.83 -10.91 10.93
C SER A 80 -10.23 -11.59 12.25
N GLU A 81 -9.30 -11.68 13.20
CA GLU A 81 -9.56 -12.23 14.53
C GLU A 81 -10.65 -11.44 15.27
N ALA A 82 -10.64 -10.11 15.18
CA ALA A 82 -11.68 -9.26 15.76
C ALA A 82 -13.06 -9.49 15.10
N LEU A 83 -13.10 -9.76 13.79
CA LEU A 83 -14.34 -10.06 13.07
C LEU A 83 -14.88 -11.47 13.39
N GLU A 84 -14.01 -12.43 13.72
CA GLU A 84 -14.39 -13.79 14.11
C GLU A 84 -14.79 -13.90 15.59
N SER A 85 -14.28 -13.02 16.45
CA SER A 85 -14.57 -13.00 17.89
C SER A 85 -16.06 -12.86 18.22
N ASP A 86 -16.48 -13.24 19.43
CA ASP A 86 -17.90 -13.26 19.83
C ASP A 86 -18.43 -11.86 20.23
N VAL A 87 -18.24 -10.89 19.34
CA VAL A 87 -18.63 -9.49 19.50
C VAL A 87 -19.93 -9.23 18.74
N GLU A 88 -20.77 -8.32 19.24
CA GLU A 88 -22.02 -7.94 18.58
C GLU A 88 -21.85 -7.67 17.07
N PRO A 89 -22.77 -8.17 16.21
CA PRO A 89 -22.71 -8.00 14.76
C PRO A 89 -22.56 -6.54 14.29
N THR A 90 -23.18 -5.58 14.98
CA THR A 90 -23.08 -4.14 14.67
C THR A 90 -21.67 -3.59 14.87
N LYS A 91 -20.95 -4.04 15.90
CA LYS A 91 -19.55 -3.66 16.15
C LYS A 91 -18.62 -4.27 15.11
N LYS A 92 -18.85 -5.54 14.73
CA LYS A 92 -18.14 -6.19 13.63
C LYS A 92 -18.32 -5.43 12.31
N ALA A 93 -19.56 -5.08 11.97
CA ALA A 93 -19.86 -4.28 10.79
C ALA A 93 -19.16 -2.91 10.82
N GLY A 94 -19.14 -2.24 11.98
CA GLY A 94 -18.43 -0.96 12.13
C GLY A 94 -16.91 -1.08 11.96
N ILE A 95 -16.29 -2.16 12.43
CA ILE A 95 -14.87 -2.46 12.19
C ILE A 95 -14.62 -2.71 10.70
N ALA A 96 -15.43 -3.56 10.08
CA ALA A 96 -15.33 -3.87 8.66
C ALA A 96 -15.47 -2.62 7.77
N ILE A 97 -16.46 -1.77 8.03
CA ILE A 97 -16.68 -0.51 7.28
C ILE A 97 -15.48 0.43 7.41
N ARG A 98 -14.93 0.62 8.62
CA ARG A 98 -13.75 1.48 8.82
C ARG A 98 -12.52 0.93 8.12
N TYR A 99 -12.31 -0.38 8.20
CA TYR A 99 -11.21 -1.06 7.53
C TYR A 99 -11.31 -0.91 6.00
N LEU A 100 -12.49 -1.18 5.43
CA LEU A 100 -12.77 -0.94 4.01
C LEU A 100 -12.56 0.53 3.64
N GLY A 101 -13.10 1.47 4.42
CA GLY A 101 -12.95 2.91 4.15
C GLY A 101 -11.52 3.43 4.23
N ALA A 102 -10.68 2.86 5.12
CA ALA A 102 -9.27 3.23 5.24
C ALA A 102 -8.40 2.62 4.13
N TYR A 103 -8.74 1.40 3.69
CA TYR A 103 -8.01 0.69 2.63
C TYR A 103 -8.55 1.01 1.21
N MET A 104 -9.73 1.63 1.08
CA MET A 104 -10.37 1.99 -0.21
C MET A 104 -10.32 3.48 -0.58
N LYS A 105 -9.78 4.39 0.25
CA LYS A 105 -9.49 5.77 -0.25
C LYS A 105 -8.29 5.73 -1.22
N PRO A 106 -8.31 6.51 -2.32
CA PRO A 106 -7.63 6.15 -3.55
C PRO A 106 -6.11 6.33 -3.49
N TYR A 107 -5.40 5.45 -4.19
CA TYR A 107 -4.09 5.70 -4.79
C TYR A 107 -2.90 5.87 -3.85
N THR A 108 -2.35 4.74 -3.41
CA THR A 108 -0.98 4.70 -2.87
C THR A 108 -0.01 4.22 -3.94
N VAL A 109 1.30 4.41 -3.73
CA VAL A 109 2.38 4.07 -4.68
C VAL A 109 2.32 2.61 -5.18
N TYR A 110 1.60 1.72 -4.48
CA TYR A 110 1.29 0.35 -4.89
C TYR A 110 0.33 0.25 -6.08
N ASP A 111 -0.66 1.14 -6.22
CA ASP A 111 -1.50 1.20 -7.42
C ASP A 111 -0.66 1.49 -8.68
N LYS A 112 0.43 2.23 -8.50
CA LYS A 112 1.44 2.58 -9.52
C LYS A 112 2.44 1.45 -9.84
N LEU A 113 2.59 0.47 -8.95
CA LEU A 113 3.41 -0.76 -9.13
C LEU A 113 2.59 -1.90 -9.74
N VAL A 114 1.30 -1.93 -9.41
CA VAL A 114 0.27 -2.86 -9.87
C VAL A 114 -0.18 -2.55 -11.31
N GLU A 115 0.05 -1.34 -11.82
CA GLU A 115 -0.01 -0.95 -13.25
C GLU A 115 1.20 -1.46 -14.06
N ILE A 116 2.32 -1.77 -13.40
CA ILE A 116 3.60 -2.12 -14.03
C ILE A 116 3.80 -3.65 -14.11
N GLN A 117 3.04 -4.45 -13.34
CA GLN A 117 3.15 -5.93 -13.27
C GLN A 117 1.78 -6.65 -13.26
N SER A 118 1.30 -7.11 -14.42
CA SER A 118 1.01 -8.54 -14.63
C SER A 118 0.03 -9.30 -13.69
N SER A 119 -1.30 -9.08 -13.75
CA SER A 119 -2.32 -10.13 -13.46
C SER A 119 -3.73 -9.74 -13.95
N ASP A 120 -3.86 -9.67 -15.27
CA ASP A 120 -4.86 -8.89 -16.01
C ASP A 120 -6.29 -9.47 -16.09
N LYS A 121 -6.67 -10.43 -15.24
CA LYS A 121 -8.06 -10.99 -15.27
C LYS A 121 -8.70 -11.17 -13.89
N SER A 122 -7.99 -11.77 -12.94
CA SER A 122 -8.51 -11.95 -11.57
C SER A 122 -8.65 -10.62 -10.83
N ARG A 123 -7.76 -9.66 -11.10
CA ARG A 123 -7.82 -8.33 -10.47
C ARG A 123 -8.99 -7.50 -10.99
N ASP A 124 -9.25 -7.55 -12.28
CA ASP A 124 -10.37 -6.85 -12.91
C ASP A 124 -11.71 -7.35 -12.37
N GLU A 125 -11.86 -8.66 -12.21
CA GLU A 125 -13.05 -9.28 -11.64
C GLU A 125 -13.23 -8.93 -10.16
N PHE A 126 -12.14 -8.90 -9.40
CA PHE A 126 -12.14 -8.45 -8.01
C PHE A 126 -12.53 -6.97 -7.89
N VAL A 127 -11.92 -6.09 -8.69
CA VAL A 127 -12.21 -4.65 -8.71
C VAL A 127 -13.66 -4.39 -9.13
N ARG A 128 -14.18 -5.10 -10.13
CA ARG A 128 -15.59 -5.02 -10.55
C ARG A 128 -16.54 -5.49 -9.45
N SER A 129 -16.24 -6.63 -8.82
CA SER A 129 -17.04 -7.16 -7.71
C SER A 129 -17.04 -6.18 -6.52
N MET A 130 -15.91 -5.52 -6.26
CA MET A 130 -15.79 -4.56 -5.17
C MET A 130 -16.50 -3.24 -5.45
N ALA A 131 -16.50 -2.78 -6.70
CA ALA A 131 -17.29 -1.62 -7.13
C ALA A 131 -18.80 -1.87 -6.93
N LYS A 132 -19.27 -3.09 -7.22
CA LYS A 132 -20.67 -3.49 -6.98
C LYS A 132 -21.00 -3.48 -5.49
N ILE A 133 -20.14 -4.04 -4.64
CA ILE A 133 -20.33 -4.05 -3.18
C ILE A 133 -20.38 -2.61 -2.62
N MET A 134 -19.50 -1.73 -3.08
CA MET A 134 -19.51 -0.31 -2.68
C MET A 134 -20.83 0.36 -3.06
N LYS A 135 -21.35 0.09 -4.26
CA LYS A 135 -22.62 0.65 -4.73
C LYS A 135 -23.80 0.16 -3.90
N ILE A 136 -23.81 -1.11 -3.48
CA ILE A 136 -24.80 -1.66 -2.55
C ILE A 136 -24.73 -0.94 -1.20
N ILE A 137 -23.53 -0.77 -0.64
CA ILE A 137 -23.34 -0.07 0.65
C ILE A 137 -23.81 1.38 0.55
N GLU A 138 -23.53 2.06 -0.56
CA GLU A 138 -23.97 3.43 -0.81
C GLU A 138 -25.51 3.51 -0.87
N HIS A 139 -26.16 2.62 -1.63
CA HIS A 139 -27.62 2.54 -1.72
C HIS A 139 -28.28 2.22 -0.38
N LEU A 140 -27.73 1.28 0.40
CA LEU A 140 -28.22 1.00 1.75
C LEU A 140 -27.98 2.19 2.69
N GLY A 141 -26.90 2.94 2.50
CA GLY A 141 -26.63 4.21 3.18
C GLY A 141 -27.69 5.27 2.88
N TYR A 142 -28.05 5.45 1.61
CA TYR A 142 -29.14 6.35 1.20
C TYR A 142 -30.49 5.90 1.78
N LEU A 143 -30.84 4.62 1.64
CA LEU A 143 -32.08 4.06 2.18
C LEU A 143 -32.17 4.28 3.70
N LYS A 144 -31.07 4.06 4.44
CA LYS A 144 -30.97 4.34 5.87
C LYS A 144 -31.10 5.83 6.20
N SER A 145 -30.59 6.72 5.36
CA SER A 145 -30.76 8.18 5.55
C SER A 145 -32.19 8.65 5.25
N SER A 146 -32.95 7.89 4.45
CA SER A 146 -34.36 8.13 4.12
C SER A 146 -35.34 7.49 5.11
N ASN A 147 -34.88 7.07 6.29
CA ASN A 147 -35.64 6.28 7.29
C ASN A 147 -36.98 6.89 7.77
N SER A 148 -37.27 8.16 7.44
CA SER A 148 -38.54 8.81 7.78
C SER A 148 -39.64 8.64 6.73
N VAL A 149 -39.34 8.02 5.58
CA VAL A 149 -40.26 7.91 4.42
C VAL A 149 -40.84 6.50 4.28
N PHE A 150 -40.13 5.46 4.73
CA PHE A 150 -40.51 4.06 4.53
C PHE A 150 -40.89 3.36 5.84
N THR A 151 -41.90 2.50 5.79
CA THR A 151 -42.21 1.57 6.89
C THR A 151 -41.13 0.48 7.01
N ASP A 152 -41.05 -0.20 8.16
CA ASP A 152 -40.05 -1.27 8.37
C ASP A 152 -40.15 -2.41 7.34
N SER A 153 -41.37 -2.70 6.86
CA SER A 153 -41.60 -3.70 5.81
C SER A 153 -41.04 -3.25 4.46
N GLU A 154 -41.33 -2.01 4.07
CA GLU A 154 -40.85 -1.42 2.80
C GLU A 154 -39.32 -1.28 2.83
N TYR A 155 -38.75 -0.86 3.97
CA TYR A 155 -37.30 -0.77 4.15
C TYR A 155 -36.61 -2.10 3.89
N ARG A 156 -37.15 -3.21 4.46
CA ARG A 156 -36.57 -4.55 4.25
C ARG A 156 -36.69 -5.01 2.81
N GLU A 157 -37.83 -4.77 2.18
CA GLU A 157 -38.06 -5.13 0.77
C GLU A 157 -37.09 -4.38 -0.16
N PHE A 158 -36.90 -3.07 0.05
CA PHE A 158 -35.94 -2.28 -0.73
C PHE A 158 -34.49 -2.70 -0.44
N ALA A 159 -34.13 -2.97 0.82
CA ALA A 159 -32.80 -3.45 1.16
C ALA A 159 -32.48 -4.81 0.50
N GLU A 160 -33.45 -5.74 0.49
CA GLU A 160 -33.33 -7.01 -0.21
C GLU A 160 -33.19 -6.83 -1.72
N GLN A 161 -33.98 -5.94 -2.34
CA GLN A 161 -33.82 -5.62 -3.76
C GLN A 161 -32.43 -5.07 -4.08
N ILE A 162 -31.90 -4.14 -3.27
CA ILE A 162 -30.55 -3.55 -3.45
C ILE A 162 -29.46 -4.63 -3.42
N VAL A 163 -29.56 -5.57 -2.49
CA VAL A 163 -28.58 -6.65 -2.35
C VAL A 163 -28.71 -7.67 -3.49
N CYS A 164 -29.94 -8.09 -3.83
CA CYS A 164 -30.21 -9.09 -4.87
C CYS A 164 -29.91 -8.59 -6.29
N SER A 165 -30.04 -7.29 -6.54
CA SER A 165 -29.73 -6.64 -7.82
C SER A 165 -28.23 -6.33 -8.00
N TRP A 166 -27.38 -6.64 -7.02
CA TRP A 166 -25.96 -6.30 -7.04
C TRP A 166 -25.67 -4.80 -7.23
N GLY A 167 -26.56 -3.93 -6.75
CA GLY A 167 -26.43 -2.48 -6.89
C GLY A 167 -26.81 -1.94 -8.28
N GLU A 168 -27.35 -2.74 -9.20
CA GLU A 168 -27.94 -2.26 -10.45
C GLU A 168 -29.38 -1.75 -10.24
N ILE A 169 -29.54 -0.78 -9.35
CA ILE A 169 -30.82 -0.14 -9.07
C ILE A 169 -30.81 1.30 -9.58
N ASP A 170 -31.89 1.72 -10.24
CA ASP A 170 -32.11 3.11 -10.63
C ASP A 170 -32.24 3.98 -9.36
N PRO A 171 -31.40 5.02 -9.16
CA PRO A 171 -31.50 5.93 -8.02
C PRO A 171 -32.87 6.59 -7.86
N LYS A 172 -33.73 6.56 -8.88
CA LYS A 172 -35.12 7.06 -8.81
C LYS A 172 -36.05 6.24 -7.91
N ILE A 173 -35.63 5.08 -7.40
CA ILE A 173 -36.46 4.30 -6.48
C ILE A 173 -36.60 4.98 -5.10
N TYR A 174 -35.71 5.93 -4.78
CA TYR A 174 -35.72 6.64 -3.49
C TYR A 174 -36.41 8.02 -3.52
N SER A 175 -36.94 8.42 -4.68
CA SER A 175 -37.67 9.69 -4.90
C SER A 175 -39.16 9.44 -5.07
#